data_AF-A0A2X3KEQ0-F1
#
_entry.id   AF-A0A2X3KEQ0-F1
#
_cell.length_a   1.000
_cell.length_b   1.000
_cell.length_c   1.000
_cell.angle_alpha   90.00
_cell.angle_beta   90.00
_cell.angle_gamma   90.00
#
_symmetry.space_group_name_H-M   'P 1'
#
loop_
_entity.id
_entity.type
_entity.pdbx_description
1 polymer ?
#
loop_
_entity_poly.entity_id
_entity_poly.type
_entity_poly.pdbx_seq_one_letter_code
_entity_poly.pdbx_strand_id
1 'polypeptide(L)'
;MQHDEDIWQEVKAEAQTRARKGLAEYSSHFYGSDSDARVIQRARTNARPCGIGELITFEVKDVAQLTNPLPKGPYGTVLSNRHTGNVWTANRR
;
A
#
# COMPACT_ATOMS: atom_id res chain seq x y z
N MET A 1 14.25 29.78 -12.81
CA MET A 1 13.51 28.56 -13.20
C MET A 1 12.06 28.97 -13.35
N GLN A 2 11.50 28.87 -14.55
CA GLN A 2 10.09 29.15 -14.79
C GLN A 2 9.35 27.80 -14.89
N HIS A 3 8.20 27.73 -14.24
CA HIS A 3 7.26 26.62 -14.33
C HIS A 3 6.50 26.73 -15.65
N ASP A 4 6.42 25.63 -16.40
CA ASP A 4 5.63 25.55 -17.63
C ASP A 4 4.30 24.86 -17.33
N GLU A 5 3.23 25.66 -17.31
CA GLU A 5 1.90 25.18 -16.94
C GLU A 5 1.32 24.23 -17.98
N ASP A 6 1.64 24.40 -19.27
CA ASP A 6 1.08 23.57 -20.33
C ASP A 6 1.66 22.15 -20.27
N ILE A 7 2.99 22.05 -20.08
CA ILE A 7 3.67 20.77 -19.86
C ILE A 7 3.14 20.09 -18.59
N TRP A 8 2.88 20.87 -17.53
CA TRP A 8 2.36 20.34 -16.28
C TRP A 8 0.94 19.78 -16.40
N GLN A 9 0.07 20.47 -17.14
CA GLN A 9 -1.30 20.00 -17.39
C GLN A 9 -1.32 18.75 -18.26
N GLU A 10 -0.47 18.67 -19.28
CA GLU A 10 -0.34 17.47 -20.12
C GLU A 10 0.08 16.25 -19.29
N VAL A 11 1.17 16.38 -18.51
CA VAL A 11 1.69 15.27 -17.69
C VAL A 11 0.66 14.86 -16.62
N LYS A 12 -0.07 15.80 -16.03
CA LYS A 12 -1.17 15.51 -15.10
C LYS A 12 -2.30 14.73 -15.76
N ALA A 13 -2.74 15.16 -16.95
CA ALA A 13 -3.84 14.52 -17.66
C ALA A 13 -3.48 13.09 -18.08
N GLU A 14 -2.24 12.87 -18.55
CA GLU A 14 -1.73 11.54 -18.87
C GLU A 14 -1.69 10.65 -17.61
N ALA A 15 -1.13 11.16 -16.52
CA ALA A 15 -1.04 10.41 -15.26
C ALA A 15 -2.42 10.01 -14.71
N GLN A 16 -3.40 10.92 -14.74
CA GLN A 16 -4.78 10.62 -14.34
C GLN A 16 -5.43 9.56 -15.23
N THR A 17 -5.22 9.64 -16.54
CA THR A 17 -5.76 8.66 -17.50
C THR A 17 -5.18 7.27 -17.25
N ARG A 18 -3.86 7.17 -17.07
CA ARG A 18 -3.18 5.90 -16.76
C ARG A 18 -3.62 5.33 -15.40
N ALA A 19 -3.77 6.18 -14.39
CA ALA A 19 -4.22 5.74 -13.06
C ALA A 19 -5.63 5.15 -13.11
N ARG A 20 -6.57 5.82 -13.78
CA ARG A 20 -7.96 5.33 -13.94
C ARG A 20 -8.01 4.03 -14.73
N LYS A 21 -7.29 3.96 -15.86
CA LYS A 21 -7.24 2.75 -16.69
C LYS A 21 -6.63 1.58 -15.92
N GLY A 22 -5.50 1.79 -15.25
CA GLY A 22 -4.84 0.78 -14.44
C GLY A 22 -5.70 0.25 -13.30
N LEU A 23 -6.45 1.14 -12.62
CA LEU A 23 -7.40 0.73 -11.57
C LEU A 23 -8.57 -0.09 -12.13
N ALA A 24 -9.12 0.31 -13.29
CA ALA A 24 -10.24 -0.40 -13.91
C ALA A 24 -9.85 -1.78 -14.46
N GLU A 25 -8.61 -1.94 -14.93
CA GLU A 25 -8.09 -3.20 -15.48
C GLU A 25 -7.47 -4.12 -14.41
N TYR A 26 -7.31 -3.64 -13.16
CA TYR A 26 -6.65 -4.40 -12.11
C TYR A 26 -7.55 -5.51 -11.57
N SER A 27 -7.18 -6.76 -11.86
CA SER A 27 -7.92 -7.96 -11.45
C SER A 27 -7.31 -8.69 -10.25
N SER A 28 -6.15 -8.24 -9.78
CA SER A 28 -5.46 -8.85 -8.64
C SER A 28 -5.88 -8.19 -7.32
N HIS A 29 -5.55 -8.84 -6.21
CA HIS A 29 -5.92 -8.36 -4.86
C HIS A 29 -4.70 -8.31 -3.96
N PHE A 30 -4.60 -7.28 -3.14
CA PHE A 30 -3.52 -7.14 -2.17
C PHE A 30 -3.99 -7.58 -0.78
N TYR A 31 -3.07 -8.16 -0.01
CA TYR A 31 -3.33 -8.62 1.36
C TYR A 31 -2.26 -8.04 2.28
N GLY A 32 -2.67 -7.34 3.33
CA GLY A 32 -1.79 -6.75 4.33
C GLY A 32 -2.19 -7.18 5.73
N SER A 33 -1.24 -7.69 6.50
CA SER A 33 -1.46 -8.07 7.89
C SER A 33 -0.39 -7.50 8.82
N ASP A 34 -0.82 -7.08 10.00
CA ASP A 34 0.04 -6.61 11.09
C ASP A 34 -0.58 -7.05 12.42
N SER A 35 0.23 -7.30 13.45
CA SER A 35 -0.26 -7.66 14.78
C SER A 35 -0.82 -6.45 15.54
N ASP A 36 -0.40 -5.22 15.20
CA ASP A 36 -0.91 -3.99 15.82
C ASP A 36 -2.15 -3.45 15.09
N ALA A 37 -3.30 -3.56 15.76
CA ALA A 37 -4.58 -3.05 15.26
C ALA A 37 -4.57 -1.55 14.90
N ARG A 38 -3.73 -0.75 15.57
CA ARG A 38 -3.60 0.70 15.28
C ARG A 38 -2.92 0.94 13.94
N VAL A 39 -1.92 0.12 13.60
CA VAL A 39 -1.22 0.19 12.30
C VAL A 39 -2.19 -0.19 11.18
N ILE A 40 -2.96 -1.26 11.36
CA ILE A 40 -4.01 -1.66 10.40
C ILE A 40 -5.04 -0.56 10.20
N GLN A 41 -5.49 0.10 11.27
CA GLN A 41 -6.47 1.17 11.11
C GLN A 41 -5.90 2.39 10.38
N ARG A 42 -4.63 2.73 10.62
CA ARG A 42 -3.93 3.76 9.85
C ARG A 42 -3.78 3.35 8.39
N ALA A 43 -3.44 2.10 8.11
CA ALA A 43 -3.30 1.60 6.75
C ALA A 43 -4.62 1.69 5.96
N ARG A 44 -5.75 1.30 6.58
CA ARG A 44 -7.08 1.49 5.99
C ARG A 44 -7.40 2.96 5.73
N THR A 45 -7.14 3.82 6.72
CA THR A 45 -7.39 5.26 6.60
C THR A 45 -6.53 5.90 5.51
N ASN A 46 -5.31 5.41 5.31
CA ASN A 46 -4.41 5.90 4.26
C ASN A 46 -4.81 5.39 2.86
N ALA A 47 -5.31 4.15 2.74
CA ALA A 47 -5.66 3.55 1.45
C ALA A 47 -6.96 4.12 0.85
N ARG A 48 -7.90 4.54 1.69
CA ARG A 48 -9.19 5.14 1.28
C ARG A 48 -9.04 6.37 0.37
N PRO A 49 -8.35 7.46 0.77
CA PRO A 49 -8.21 8.64 -0.08
C PRO A 49 -7.36 8.38 -1.33
N CYS A 50 -6.51 7.35 -1.32
CA CYS A 50 -5.73 6.93 -2.47
C CYS A 50 -6.56 6.17 -3.53
N GLY A 51 -7.85 5.88 -3.26
CA GLY A 51 -8.72 5.16 -4.20
C GLY A 51 -8.38 3.69 -4.40
N ILE A 52 -7.45 3.14 -3.61
CA ILE A 52 -7.00 1.74 -3.68
C ILE A 52 -7.54 0.88 -2.53
N GLY A 53 -8.32 1.48 -1.62
CA GLY A 53 -8.82 0.78 -0.43
C GLY A 53 -9.61 -0.48 -0.73
N GLU A 54 -10.30 -0.54 -1.87
CA GLU A 54 -11.09 -1.71 -2.29
C GLU A 54 -10.22 -2.85 -2.86
N LEU A 55 -8.99 -2.54 -3.29
CA LEU A 55 -8.03 -3.51 -3.83
C LEU A 55 -7.18 -4.18 -2.74
N ILE A 56 -7.29 -3.73 -1.48
CA ILE A 56 -6.44 -4.20 -0.38
C ILE A 56 -7.28 -4.69 0.79
N THR A 57 -7.14 -5.97 1.12
CA THR A 57 -7.66 -6.52 2.38
C THR A 57 -6.60 -6.35 3.47
N PHE A 58 -6.95 -5.56 4.49
CA PHE A 58 -6.15 -5.44 5.71
C PHE A 58 -6.69 -6.36 6.81
N GLU A 59 -5.83 -7.00 7.59
CA GLU A 59 -6.21 -7.86 8.72
C GLU A 59 -5.29 -7.64 9.92
N VAL A 60 -5.84 -7.72 11.13
CA VAL A 60 -5.02 -7.77 12.34
C VAL A 60 -4.65 -9.23 12.57
N LYS A 61 -3.42 -9.60 12.23
CA LYS A 61 -2.96 -10.99 12.28
C LYS A 61 -1.45 -11.04 12.53
N ASP A 62 -1.06 -11.93 13.44
CA ASP A 62 0.36 -12.24 13.65
C ASP A 62 0.92 -12.98 12.44
N VAL A 63 2.15 -12.66 12.05
CA VAL A 63 2.89 -13.32 10.96
C VAL A 63 3.05 -14.82 11.23
N ALA A 64 3.12 -15.25 12.49
CA ALA A 64 3.14 -16.66 12.88
C ALA A 64 1.87 -17.43 12.46
N GLN A 65 0.77 -16.71 12.20
CA GLN A 65 -0.51 -17.27 11.72
C GLN A 65 -0.78 -16.89 10.26
N LEU A 66 0.23 -16.44 9.51
CA LEU A 66 0.07 -16.07 8.10
C LEU A 66 -0.29 -17.32 7.28
N THR A 67 -1.45 -17.27 6.64
CA THR A 67 -1.97 -18.33 5.78
C THR A 67 -2.02 -17.81 4.35
N ASN A 68 -1.61 -18.62 3.37
CA ASN A 68 -1.72 -18.24 1.97
C ASN A 68 -3.21 -18.04 1.60
N PRO A 69 -3.65 -16.83 1.24
CA PRO A 69 -5.04 -16.57 0.86
C PRO A 69 -5.42 -17.24 -0.48
N LEU A 70 -4.43 -17.60 -1.30
CA LEU A 70 -4.61 -18.24 -2.61
C LEU A 70 -3.81 -19.56 -2.67
N PRO A 71 -4.26 -20.63 -1.97
CA PRO A 71 -3.52 -21.88 -1.87
C PRO A 71 -3.40 -22.63 -3.21
N LYS A 72 -4.27 -22.34 -4.17
CA LYS A 72 -4.28 -22.93 -5.53
C LYS A 72 -3.62 -22.04 -6.58
N GLY A 73 -2.97 -20.95 -6.15
CA GLY A 73 -2.36 -19.95 -7.03
C GLY A 73 -3.36 -18.91 -7.56
N PRO A 74 -2.88 -17.94 -8.35
CA PRO A 74 -1.51 -17.81 -8.89
C PRO A 74 -0.45 -17.53 -7.80
N TYR A 75 0.82 -17.83 -8.10
CA TYR A 75 1.93 -17.42 -7.23
C TYR A 75 1.98 -15.88 -7.12
N GLY A 76 2.20 -15.39 -5.92
CA GLY A 76 2.39 -13.97 -5.63
C GLY A 76 3.77 -13.68 -5.05
N THR A 77 3.96 -12.43 -4.63
CA THR A 77 5.17 -12.00 -3.90
C THR A 77 4.77 -11.51 -2.52
N VAL A 78 5.47 -11.99 -1.49
CA VAL A 78 5.32 -11.48 -0.11
C VAL A 78 6.35 -10.38 0.09
N LEU A 79 5.88 -9.14 0.29
CA LEU A 79 6.71 -8.00 0.65
C LEU A 79 6.45 -7.64 2.12
N SER A 80 7.50 -7.56 2.93
CA SER A 80 7.40 -7.19 4.35
C SER A 80 8.59 -6.33 4.76
N ASN A 81 8.33 -5.32 5.58
CA ASN A 81 9.37 -4.52 6.21
C ASN A 81 9.53 -4.96 7.66
N ARG A 82 10.24 -6.07 7.89
CA ARG A 82 10.49 -6.59 9.24
C ARG A 82 11.28 -5.54 10.04
N HIS A 83 10.80 -5.19 11.24
CA HIS A 83 11.54 -4.30 12.13
C HIS A 83 12.88 -4.98 12.52
N THR A 84 14.00 -4.42 12.08
CA THR A 84 15.32 -4.75 12.61
C THR A 84 15.51 -3.91 13.86
N GLY A 85 15.43 -4.53 15.04
CA GLY A 85 15.56 -3.82 16.31
C GLY A 85 16.91 -3.10 16.38
N ASN A 86 16.86 -1.77 16.30
CA ASN A 86 17.77 -0.78 16.91
C ASN A 86 17.34 0.62 16.48
N VAL A 87 16.41 1.23 17.22
CA VAL A 87 16.21 2.69 17.17
C VAL A 87 16.87 3.27 18.41
N TRP A 88 18.01 3.90 18.16
CA TRP A 88 18.79 4.76 19.05
C TRP A 88 17.98 5.34 20.22
N THR A 89 18.33 4.92 21.44
CA THR A 89 18.05 5.68 22.66
C THR A 89 18.94 6.92 22.68
N ALA A 90 18.62 7.91 21.84
CA ALA A 90 19.16 9.26 22.01
C ALA A 90 18.44 9.92 23.18
N ASN A 91 19.04 9.75 24.35
CA ASN A 91 18.75 10.41 25.61
C ASN A 91 18.52 11.91 25.38
N ARG A 92 17.27 12.38 25.49
CA ARG A 92 16.98 13.81 25.66
C ARG A 92 16.94 14.11 27.15
N ARG A 93 18.08 14.59 27.67
CA ARG A 93 18.11 15.49 28.82
C ARG A 93 18.34 16.90 28.31
#